data_AF-A0AAD0ABA7-F1
#
_entry.id   AF-A0AAD0ABA7-F1
#
_cell.length_a   1.000
_cell.length_b   1.000
_cell.length_c   1.000
_cell.angle_alpha   90.00
_cell.angle_beta   90.00
_cell.angle_gamma   90.00
#
_symmetry.space_group_name_H-M   'P 1'
#
loop_
_entity.id
_entity.type
_entity.pdbx_description
1 polymer ?
#
loop_
_entity_poly.entity_id
_entity_poly.type
_entity_poly.pdbx_seq_one_letter_code
_entity_poly.pdbx_strand_id
1 'polypeptide(L)'
;MKTMPDGQPRPMTMVESDWLARTVLTLAADGPDAFMVACLLGSARAADLCRNLIELEAPNTSENDGPHDAARKRLDERFLKGTARWGRETSPEDLIRFHKISNSWRRRLTPLLAMDTDQVRTMMTGGGRFWVMTPGDPCWPGQVDDLARRSDWAPPLCLWGQGNPETLVCCDRPLAVVGSRTCDEYGRSTAHQIARQAAVEGHLVVSGGAMGTDAAAHWGALAAGGGRTVAVFAGGLLHMGPKRNSRLFENIEVDGGALISELPPATIPEARRFLLRNRIIAALASTIVVAQARHRSGALNTANWGVELGRRVLAAPGRIDQPENTGCNRLIHEGKAELLLSASDIRDICHPAHGPLHPGRSARQEASTSVNTAESHDNQMNRQSRQSTPTIDSNHPTQTIHDGHLHSTVLKQSRTDRDEPPTHSQHREDSSIPPSDLATDNECKKADDERLTKEETTVLAAVRNCQRRNGPPMTGRLRAELARQGRGLSVRHLMQLLGSLEVRGLIKLQDGCVVAEHPKSQACQ
;
A
#
# COMPACT_ATOMS: atom_id res chain seq x y z
N MET A 1 -48.32 3.60 12.03
CA MET A 1 -47.14 4.47 11.78
C MET A 1 -47.61 5.91 11.68
N LYS A 2 -47.11 6.84 12.51
CA LYS A 2 -47.30 8.29 12.29
C LYS A 2 -46.14 8.80 11.44
N THR A 3 -46.45 9.48 10.34
CA THR A 3 -45.47 10.15 9.49
C THR A 3 -44.89 11.36 10.23
N MET A 4 -43.56 11.41 10.35
CA MET A 4 -42.85 12.60 10.87
C MET A 4 -42.93 13.74 9.84
N PRO A 5 -42.99 15.01 10.27
CA PRO A 5 -43.09 16.15 9.35
C PRO A 5 -41.78 16.39 8.60
N ASP A 6 -41.89 16.76 7.32
CA ASP A 6 -40.74 17.14 6.49
C ASP A 6 -40.07 18.41 7.03
N GLY A 7 -38.74 18.39 7.15
CA GLY A 7 -37.93 19.52 7.60
C GLY A 7 -37.08 19.28 8.85
N GLN A 8 -37.28 18.18 9.60
CA GLN A 8 -36.31 17.77 10.62
C GLN A 8 -35.14 16.98 9.99
N PRO A 9 -33.89 17.21 10.42
CA PRO A 9 -32.75 16.50 9.87
C PRO A 9 -32.84 15.02 10.28
N ARG A 10 -32.81 14.14 9.28
CA ARG A 10 -33.07 12.72 9.50
C ARG A 10 -31.90 12.09 10.29
N PRO A 11 -32.16 11.20 11.27
CA PRO A 11 -31.11 10.57 12.06
C PRO A 11 -30.08 9.83 11.19
N MET A 12 -28.94 9.46 11.79
CA MET A 12 -27.84 8.67 11.19
C MET A 12 -28.26 7.48 10.29
N THR A 13 -29.50 6.98 10.38
CA THR A 13 -30.15 6.07 9.41
C THR A 13 -29.87 6.35 7.91
N MET A 14 -29.59 7.59 7.49
CA MET A 14 -29.33 7.98 6.09
C MET A 14 -27.85 8.21 5.71
N VAL A 15 -26.89 7.52 6.36
CA VAL A 15 -25.49 7.54 5.86
C VAL A 15 -25.39 6.82 4.50
N GLU A 16 -25.47 7.60 3.42
CA GLU A 16 -25.38 7.13 2.03
C GLU A 16 -23.99 7.35 1.40
N SER A 17 -23.23 8.33 1.89
CA SER A 17 -21.88 8.63 1.41
C SER A 17 -20.87 7.59 1.87
N ASP A 18 -20.05 7.06 0.95
CA ASP A 18 -19.07 6.02 1.24
C ASP A 18 -17.99 6.49 2.24
N TRP A 19 -17.52 7.74 2.14
CA TRP A 19 -16.55 8.30 3.10
C TRP A 19 -17.15 8.45 4.50
N LEU A 20 -18.40 8.92 4.60
CA LEU A 20 -19.05 9.08 5.89
C LEU A 20 -19.36 7.71 6.52
N ALA A 21 -19.77 6.73 5.72
CA ALA A 21 -19.91 5.35 6.17
C ALA A 21 -18.60 4.78 6.71
N ARG A 22 -17.48 4.97 5.99
CA ARG A 22 -16.15 4.50 6.43
C ARG A 22 -15.67 5.14 7.72
N THR A 23 -15.91 6.44 7.93
CA THR A 23 -15.54 7.11 9.20
C THR A 23 -16.36 6.57 10.37
N VAL A 24 -17.67 6.40 10.19
CA VAL A 24 -18.58 5.81 11.19
C VAL A 24 -18.19 4.35 11.50
N LEU A 25 -17.90 3.53 10.49
CA LEU A 25 -17.42 2.16 10.67
C LEU A 25 -16.05 2.08 11.34
N THR A 26 -15.16 3.04 11.09
CA THR A 26 -13.84 3.10 11.74
C THR A 26 -13.95 3.45 13.22
N LEU A 27 -14.85 4.39 13.59
CA LEU A 27 -15.21 4.61 15.00
C LEU A 27 -15.80 3.34 15.63
N ALA A 28 -16.69 2.66 14.90
CA ALA A 28 -17.30 1.41 15.36
C ALA A 28 -16.25 0.31 15.60
N ALA A 29 -15.20 0.22 14.78
CA ALA A 29 -14.11 -0.75 14.91
C ALA A 29 -13.13 -0.44 16.06
N ASP A 30 -12.82 0.85 16.32
CA ASP A 30 -11.79 1.35 17.25
C ASP A 30 -10.36 0.81 16.99
N GLY A 31 -10.00 0.70 15.71
CA GLY A 31 -8.69 0.27 15.23
C GLY A 31 -8.78 -0.70 14.04
N PRO A 32 -7.68 -1.39 13.69
CA PRO A 32 -7.71 -2.47 12.71
C PRO A 32 -8.59 -3.61 13.21
N ASP A 33 -9.63 -3.92 12.44
CA ASP A 33 -10.54 -5.02 12.71
C ASP A 33 -10.75 -5.83 11.43
N ALA A 34 -10.20 -7.04 11.40
CA ALA A 34 -10.31 -7.93 10.24
C ALA A 34 -11.76 -8.38 10.00
N PHE A 35 -12.60 -8.49 11.03
CA PHE A 35 -14.00 -8.85 10.83
C PHE A 35 -14.78 -7.68 10.19
N MET A 36 -14.44 -6.43 10.53
CA MET A 36 -15.00 -5.25 9.87
C MET A 36 -14.62 -5.20 8.38
N VAL A 37 -13.36 -5.51 8.06
CA VAL A 37 -12.90 -5.58 6.65
C VAL A 37 -13.58 -6.72 5.90
N ALA A 38 -13.77 -7.89 6.51
CA ALA A 38 -14.55 -8.98 5.90
C ALA A 38 -15.98 -8.51 5.58
N CYS A 39 -16.70 -7.96 6.55
CA CYS A 39 -18.05 -7.42 6.31
C CYS A 39 -18.12 -6.37 5.20
N LEU A 40 -17.08 -5.54 5.05
CA LEU A 40 -16.96 -4.60 3.93
C LEU A 40 -16.73 -5.30 2.58
N LEU A 41 -15.89 -6.33 2.52
CA LEU A 41 -15.67 -7.14 1.32
C LEU A 41 -16.95 -7.89 0.88
N GLY A 42 -17.79 -8.32 1.83
CA GLY A 42 -19.09 -8.93 1.54
C GLY A 42 -20.22 -7.93 1.20
N SER A 43 -20.00 -6.63 1.45
CA SER A 43 -20.97 -5.57 1.18
C SER A 43 -20.80 -4.95 -0.22
N ALA A 44 -21.88 -4.41 -0.78
CA ALA A 44 -21.81 -3.65 -2.03
C ALA A 44 -21.22 -2.24 -1.81
N ARG A 45 -21.67 -1.53 -0.77
CA ARG A 45 -21.10 -0.24 -0.33
C ARG A 45 -20.87 -0.23 1.18
N ALA A 46 -19.96 0.62 1.67
CA ALA A 46 -19.77 0.80 3.12
C ALA A 46 -21.04 1.31 3.81
N ALA A 47 -21.83 2.15 3.11
CA ALA A 47 -23.13 2.64 3.54
C ALA A 47 -24.12 1.52 3.91
N ASP A 48 -24.09 0.40 3.18
CA ASP A 48 -25.02 -0.71 3.40
C ASP A 48 -24.67 -1.50 4.67
N LEU A 49 -23.37 -1.64 5.00
CA LEU A 49 -22.93 -2.19 6.28
C LEU A 49 -23.24 -1.25 7.45
N CYS A 50 -23.06 0.06 7.24
CA CYS A 50 -23.39 1.06 8.25
C CYS A 50 -24.89 1.01 8.64
N ARG A 51 -25.80 0.99 7.65
CA ARG A 51 -27.25 0.83 7.91
C ARG A 51 -27.56 -0.51 8.59
N ASN A 52 -26.96 -1.60 8.15
CA ASN A 52 -27.15 -2.92 8.77
C ASN A 52 -26.74 -2.93 10.26
N LEU A 53 -25.68 -2.19 10.64
CA LEU A 53 -25.31 -2.04 12.05
C LEU A 53 -26.27 -1.13 12.82
N ILE A 54 -26.74 -0.03 12.22
CA ILE A 54 -27.73 0.87 12.85
C ILE A 54 -29.03 0.10 13.18
N GLU A 55 -29.51 -0.71 12.23
CA GLU A 55 -30.66 -1.61 12.34
C GLU A 55 -30.48 -2.74 13.37
N LEU A 56 -29.25 -3.07 13.75
CA LEU A 56 -28.99 -4.11 14.75
C LEU A 56 -29.45 -3.61 16.12
N GLU A 57 -30.46 -4.26 16.71
CA GLU A 57 -30.98 -3.90 18.03
C GLU A 57 -29.97 -4.15 19.17
N ALA A 58 -30.26 -3.59 20.34
CA ALA A 58 -29.51 -3.93 21.55
C ALA A 58 -30.00 -5.30 22.07
N PRO A 59 -29.12 -6.15 22.64
CA PRO A 59 -29.46 -7.54 22.99
C PRO A 59 -30.53 -7.74 24.09
N ASN A 60 -31.19 -6.67 24.56
CA ASN A 60 -32.15 -6.68 25.66
C ASN A 60 -33.52 -6.03 25.31
N THR A 61 -33.83 -5.75 24.04
CA THR A 61 -35.13 -5.16 23.62
C THR A 61 -36.14 -6.21 23.14
N SER A 62 -36.85 -6.84 24.09
CA SER A 62 -38.18 -7.47 23.97
C SER A 62 -38.50 -8.43 22.80
N GLU A 63 -38.66 -9.72 23.15
CA GLU A 63 -39.78 -10.64 22.80
C GLU A 63 -40.34 -10.74 21.35
N ASN A 64 -39.72 -10.15 20.32
CA ASN A 64 -40.27 -10.11 18.97
C ASN A 64 -39.16 -10.37 17.92
N ASP A 65 -38.90 -11.64 17.61
CA ASP A 65 -37.70 -12.11 16.90
C ASP A 65 -37.52 -11.59 15.46
N GLY A 66 -38.51 -10.95 14.84
CA GLY A 66 -38.52 -10.62 13.41
C GLY A 66 -37.42 -9.66 12.92
N PRO A 67 -37.39 -8.38 13.34
CA PRO A 67 -36.48 -7.38 12.74
C PRO A 67 -35.01 -7.57 13.12
N HIS A 68 -34.75 -7.92 14.39
CA HIS A 68 -33.40 -8.12 14.91
C HIS A 68 -32.72 -9.35 14.28
N ASP A 69 -33.43 -10.48 14.16
CA ASP A 69 -32.89 -11.68 13.49
C ASP A 69 -32.62 -11.39 12.00
N ALA A 70 -33.53 -10.68 11.31
CA ALA A 70 -33.30 -10.27 9.93
C ALA A 70 -32.05 -9.38 9.77
N ALA A 71 -31.81 -8.44 10.69
CA ALA A 71 -30.60 -7.60 10.69
C ALA A 71 -29.33 -8.42 10.99
N ARG A 72 -29.39 -9.34 11.96
CA ARG A 72 -28.33 -10.30 12.28
C ARG A 72 -27.97 -11.15 11.08
N LYS A 73 -28.96 -11.78 10.45
CA LYS A 73 -28.79 -12.65 9.28
C LYS A 73 -28.12 -11.93 8.12
N ARG A 74 -28.56 -10.71 7.77
CA ARG A 74 -27.89 -9.88 6.74
C ARG A 74 -26.43 -9.57 7.08
N LEU A 75 -26.11 -9.41 8.36
CA LEU A 75 -24.76 -9.11 8.83
C LEU A 75 -23.86 -10.35 8.78
N ASP A 76 -24.39 -11.53 9.12
CA ASP A 76 -23.70 -12.81 9.02
C ASP A 76 -23.48 -13.21 7.54
N GLU A 77 -24.46 -12.98 6.67
CA GLU A 77 -24.33 -13.16 5.21
C GLU A 77 -23.19 -12.29 4.63
N ARG A 78 -23.10 -11.02 5.05
CA ARG A 78 -21.98 -10.12 4.67
C ARG A 78 -20.64 -10.64 5.20
N PHE A 79 -20.59 -11.13 6.42
CA PHE A 79 -19.36 -11.66 7.01
C PHE A 79 -18.89 -12.92 6.28
N LEU A 80 -19.77 -13.90 6.05
CA LEU A 80 -19.46 -15.14 5.34
C LEU A 80 -19.07 -14.91 3.88
N LYS A 81 -19.81 -14.06 3.16
CA LYS A 81 -19.44 -13.65 1.79
C LYS A 81 -18.11 -12.90 1.76
N GLY A 82 -17.81 -12.13 2.80
CA GLY A 82 -16.61 -11.33 2.94
C GLY A 82 -15.34 -12.09 3.29
N THR A 83 -15.45 -13.07 4.19
CA THR A 83 -14.37 -14.01 4.55
C THR A 83 -14.04 -14.93 3.37
N ALA A 84 -15.06 -15.47 2.70
CA ALA A 84 -14.90 -16.18 1.43
C ALA A 84 -14.17 -15.30 0.40
N ARG A 85 -14.60 -14.04 0.21
CA ARG A 85 -13.91 -13.09 -0.69
C ARG A 85 -12.46 -12.76 -0.32
N TRP A 86 -12.04 -13.00 0.92
CA TRP A 86 -10.65 -12.84 1.36
C TRP A 86 -9.85 -14.16 1.20
N GLY A 87 -10.46 -15.23 0.71
CA GLY A 87 -9.86 -16.55 0.57
C GLY A 87 -9.71 -17.29 1.89
N ARG A 88 -10.76 -17.29 2.71
CA ARG A 88 -10.79 -17.91 4.04
C ARG A 88 -12.08 -18.70 4.27
N GLU A 89 -11.92 -19.90 4.81
CA GLU A 89 -13.02 -20.66 5.42
C GLU A 89 -13.36 -20.04 6.80
N THR A 90 -14.64 -20.07 7.19
CA THR A 90 -15.11 -19.50 8.47
C THR A 90 -15.54 -20.62 9.40
N SER A 91 -14.95 -20.69 10.59
CA SER A 91 -15.36 -21.69 11.59
C SER A 91 -16.63 -21.26 12.35
N PRO A 92 -17.38 -22.21 12.96
CA PRO A 92 -18.45 -21.87 13.89
C PRO A 92 -18.00 -20.99 15.07
N GLU A 93 -16.75 -21.14 15.53
CA GLU A 93 -16.18 -20.31 16.58
C GLU A 93 -15.97 -18.85 16.14
N ASP A 94 -15.58 -18.64 14.87
CA ASP A 94 -15.43 -17.30 14.30
C ASP A 94 -16.77 -16.57 14.20
N LEU A 95 -17.86 -17.27 13.88
CA LEU A 95 -19.22 -16.71 13.95
C LEU A 95 -19.61 -16.29 15.37
N ILE A 96 -19.36 -17.13 16.38
CA ILE A 96 -19.60 -16.80 17.79
C ILE A 96 -18.76 -15.58 18.23
N ARG A 97 -17.49 -15.50 17.79
CA ARG A 97 -16.62 -14.34 18.04
C ARG A 97 -17.12 -13.09 17.31
N PHE A 98 -17.59 -13.25 16.08
CA PHE A 98 -18.14 -12.19 15.23
C PHE A 98 -19.42 -11.57 15.82
N HIS A 99 -20.33 -12.38 16.36
CA HIS A 99 -21.53 -11.87 17.06
C HIS A 99 -21.17 -10.98 18.26
N LYS A 100 -20.18 -11.39 19.07
CA LYS A 100 -19.68 -10.59 20.20
C LYS A 100 -19.04 -9.28 19.73
N ILE A 101 -18.24 -9.33 18.67
CA ILE A 101 -17.53 -8.17 18.12
C ILE A 101 -18.50 -7.17 17.48
N SER A 102 -19.44 -7.63 16.65
CA SER A 102 -20.47 -6.80 16.01
C SER A 102 -21.41 -6.11 17.00
N ASN A 103 -21.75 -6.77 18.11
CA ASN A 103 -22.47 -6.12 19.22
C ASN A 103 -21.64 -4.99 19.86
N SER A 104 -20.31 -5.18 19.96
CA SER A 104 -19.42 -4.12 20.45
C SER A 104 -19.27 -2.96 19.44
N TRP A 105 -19.29 -3.23 18.13
CA TRP A 105 -19.36 -2.18 17.09
C TRP A 105 -20.65 -1.37 17.25
N ARG A 106 -21.81 -2.04 17.31
CA ARG A 106 -23.12 -1.37 17.47
C ARG A 106 -23.20 -0.54 18.73
N ARG A 107 -22.73 -1.05 19.88
CA ARG A 107 -22.68 -0.29 21.13
C ARG A 107 -21.87 1.02 21.01
N ARG A 108 -20.78 1.02 20.21
CA ARG A 108 -19.96 2.22 19.96
C ARG A 108 -20.62 3.22 19.02
N LEU A 109 -21.58 2.78 18.20
CA LEU A 109 -22.39 3.68 17.35
C LEU A 109 -23.51 4.38 18.10
N THR A 110 -23.98 3.84 19.24
CA THR A 110 -25.11 4.39 20.02
C THR A 110 -25.06 5.91 20.25
N PRO A 111 -23.92 6.54 20.62
CA PRO A 111 -23.86 8.00 20.80
C PRO A 111 -24.19 8.82 19.55
N LEU A 112 -23.98 8.24 18.35
CA LEU A 112 -24.20 8.92 17.08
C LEU A 112 -25.61 8.70 16.51
N LEU A 113 -26.40 7.78 17.07
CA LEU A 113 -27.75 7.50 16.56
C LEU A 113 -28.75 8.61 16.85
N ALA A 114 -28.50 9.40 17.89
CA ALA A 114 -29.24 10.62 18.22
C ALA A 114 -28.78 11.84 17.41
N MET A 115 -27.69 11.71 16.63
CA MET A 115 -27.18 12.78 15.78
C MET A 115 -27.75 12.69 14.36
N ASP A 116 -27.88 13.84 13.72
CA ASP A 116 -28.12 13.90 12.29
C ASP A 116 -26.83 13.73 11.46
N THR A 117 -27.00 13.62 10.14
CA THR A 117 -25.90 13.35 9.21
C THR A 117 -24.86 14.47 9.16
N ASP A 118 -25.25 15.73 9.36
CA ASP A 118 -24.34 16.87 9.28
C ASP A 118 -23.63 17.16 10.62
N GLN A 119 -24.27 16.86 11.75
CA GLN A 119 -23.60 16.76 13.04
C GLN A 119 -22.50 15.70 13.02
N VAL A 120 -22.78 14.52 12.46
CA VAL A 120 -21.79 13.44 12.32
C VAL A 120 -20.68 13.85 11.34
N ARG A 121 -21.01 14.45 10.20
CA ARG A 121 -20.02 15.05 9.26
C ARG A 121 -19.11 16.05 9.98
N THR A 122 -19.70 16.95 10.78
CA THR A 122 -18.98 17.99 11.53
C THR A 122 -18.03 17.36 12.54
N MET A 123 -18.49 16.37 13.31
CA MET A 123 -17.66 15.62 14.26
C MET A 123 -16.52 14.87 13.56
N MET A 124 -16.81 14.16 12.47
CA MET A 124 -15.83 13.36 11.73
C MET A 124 -14.80 14.19 10.98
N THR A 125 -15.08 15.46 10.66
CA THR A 125 -14.13 16.39 10.00
C THR A 125 -13.52 17.41 10.97
N GLY A 126 -13.85 17.35 12.27
CA GLY A 126 -13.40 18.35 13.25
C GLY A 126 -13.84 19.78 12.89
N GLY A 127 -15.08 19.94 12.39
CA GLY A 127 -15.61 21.21 11.90
C GLY A 127 -15.08 21.62 10.53
N GLY A 128 -14.78 20.65 9.65
CA GLY A 128 -14.18 20.90 8.33
C GLY A 128 -12.66 21.13 8.35
N ARG A 129 -12.01 21.10 9.52
CA ARG A 129 -10.55 21.24 9.68
C ARG A 129 -9.77 20.08 9.06
N PHE A 130 -10.32 18.87 9.11
CA PHE A 130 -9.68 17.65 8.63
C PHE A 130 -10.36 17.16 7.36
N TRP A 131 -9.58 16.94 6.31
CA TRP A 131 -10.03 16.15 5.19
C TRP A 131 -10.13 14.67 5.58
N VAL A 132 -11.03 13.96 4.91
CA VAL A 132 -11.19 12.52 5.02
C VAL A 132 -11.02 11.92 3.63
N MET A 133 -10.30 10.81 3.57
CA MET A 133 -9.95 10.12 2.34
C MET A 133 -10.27 8.63 2.46
N THR A 134 -10.74 8.05 1.36
CA THR A 134 -11.15 6.65 1.20
C THR A 134 -10.31 5.98 0.10
N PRO A 135 -10.37 4.65 -0.02
CA PRO A 135 -9.68 3.92 -1.09
C PRO A 135 -10.08 4.29 -2.53
N GLY A 136 -11.20 5.00 -2.72
CA GLY A 136 -11.65 5.47 -4.04
C GLY A 136 -11.14 6.87 -4.41
N ASP A 137 -10.50 7.59 -3.50
CA ASP A 137 -10.09 8.98 -3.72
C ASP A 137 -8.73 9.08 -4.44
N PRO A 138 -8.52 10.07 -5.34
CA PRO A 138 -7.31 10.15 -6.18
C PRO A 138 -5.97 10.27 -5.43
N CYS A 139 -6.00 10.74 -4.18
CA CYS A 139 -4.81 10.87 -3.34
C CYS A 139 -4.61 9.68 -2.38
N TRP A 140 -5.37 8.59 -2.53
CA TRP A 140 -5.24 7.43 -1.65
C TRP A 140 -3.86 6.77 -1.83
N PRO A 141 -3.06 6.63 -0.76
CA PRO A 141 -1.75 6.00 -0.84
C PRO A 141 -1.92 4.49 -0.97
N GLY A 142 -2.08 3.99 -2.20
CA GLY A 142 -2.38 2.58 -2.49
C GLY A 142 -1.40 1.55 -1.92
N GLN A 143 -0.22 1.98 -1.44
CA GLN A 143 0.72 1.16 -0.68
C GLN A 143 0.13 0.68 0.67
N VAL A 144 -0.80 1.42 1.30
CA VAL A 144 -1.46 0.97 2.56
C VAL A 144 -2.38 -0.24 2.37
N ASP A 145 -2.78 -0.52 1.13
CA ASP A 145 -3.59 -1.70 0.80
C ASP A 145 -2.78 -3.01 0.92
N ASP A 146 -1.44 -2.94 0.92
CA ASP A 146 -0.59 -4.12 1.19
C ASP A 146 -0.83 -4.69 2.60
N LEU A 147 -1.39 -3.92 3.53
CA LEU A 147 -1.80 -4.41 4.85
C LEU A 147 -2.92 -5.47 4.80
N ALA A 148 -3.65 -5.58 3.68
CA ALA A 148 -4.66 -6.62 3.47
C ALA A 148 -4.08 -8.01 3.17
N ARG A 149 -2.76 -8.12 2.95
CA ARG A 149 -2.07 -9.41 2.75
C ARG A 149 -2.11 -10.27 4.00
N ARG A 150 -1.97 -9.64 5.18
CA ARG A 150 -2.21 -10.31 6.47
C ARG A 150 -3.70 -10.31 6.75
N SER A 151 -4.19 -11.45 7.21
CA SER A 151 -5.60 -11.71 7.40
C SER A 151 -5.99 -11.71 8.90
N ASP A 152 -5.01 -11.65 9.80
CA ASP A 152 -5.17 -11.32 11.23
C ASP A 152 -5.14 -9.80 11.51
N TRP A 153 -4.93 -8.98 10.48
CA TRP A 153 -4.92 -7.51 10.55
C TRP A 153 -5.83 -6.89 9.48
N ALA A 154 -5.91 -5.56 9.49
CA ALA A 154 -6.76 -4.79 8.58
C ALA A 154 -6.04 -3.55 8.03
N PRO A 155 -6.19 -3.23 6.73
CA PRO A 155 -5.83 -1.92 6.19
C PRO A 155 -6.80 -0.83 6.72
N PRO A 156 -6.39 0.45 6.75
CA PRO A 156 -7.29 1.55 7.09
C PRO A 156 -8.54 1.58 6.19
N LEU A 157 -9.72 1.80 6.78
CA LEU A 157 -10.97 1.93 6.01
C LEU A 157 -11.09 3.29 5.33
N CYS A 158 -10.55 4.31 5.99
CA CYS A 158 -10.34 5.69 5.56
C CYS A 158 -9.12 6.26 6.31
N LEU A 159 -8.64 7.43 5.88
CA LEU A 159 -7.63 8.23 6.56
C LEU A 159 -8.17 9.64 6.79
N TRP A 160 -7.85 10.20 7.95
CA TRP A 160 -8.00 11.62 8.25
C TRP A 160 -6.69 12.33 8.00
N GLY A 161 -6.75 13.60 7.58
CA GLY A 161 -5.56 14.41 7.46
C GLY A 161 -5.76 15.92 7.59
N GLN A 162 -4.65 16.60 7.84
CA GLN A 162 -4.45 18.04 7.81
C GLN A 162 -3.20 18.34 6.96
N GLY A 163 -3.12 19.49 6.30
CA GLY A 163 -2.11 19.77 5.26
C GLY A 163 -2.49 19.22 3.88
N ASN A 164 -1.52 19.05 2.98
CA ASN A 164 -1.76 18.75 1.57
C ASN A 164 -2.01 17.25 1.30
N PRO A 165 -3.20 16.82 0.82
CA PRO A 165 -3.47 15.42 0.51
C PRO A 165 -2.66 14.88 -0.68
N GLU A 166 -2.26 15.70 -1.67
CA GLU A 166 -1.45 15.23 -2.81
C GLU A 166 -0.09 14.67 -2.38
N THR A 167 0.40 15.08 -1.22
CA THR A 167 1.67 14.60 -0.67
C THR A 167 1.66 13.11 -0.35
N LEU A 168 0.49 12.48 -0.16
CA LEU A 168 0.39 11.02 0.01
C LEU A 168 0.69 10.23 -1.27
N VAL A 169 0.66 10.88 -2.45
CA VAL A 169 0.86 10.25 -3.77
C VAL A 169 1.96 10.93 -4.59
N CYS A 170 2.75 11.82 -4.00
CA CYS A 170 3.77 12.58 -4.72
C CYS A 170 5.11 11.85 -4.94
N CYS A 171 5.23 10.62 -4.45
CA CYS A 171 6.39 9.74 -4.60
C CYS A 171 5.92 8.28 -4.60
N ASP A 172 6.27 7.50 -5.63
CA ASP A 172 5.87 6.09 -5.74
C ASP A 172 6.52 5.21 -4.67
N ARG A 173 7.74 5.57 -4.25
CA ARG A 173 8.60 4.79 -3.37
C ARG A 173 9.07 5.60 -2.15
N PRO A 174 8.17 6.02 -1.23
CA PRO A 174 8.54 6.82 -0.08
C PRO A 174 9.58 6.16 0.83
N LEU A 175 10.32 6.99 1.56
CA LEU A 175 11.30 6.59 2.56
C LEU A 175 10.71 6.77 3.96
N ALA A 176 10.63 5.71 4.76
CA ALA A 176 10.40 5.86 6.18
C ALA A 176 11.72 6.00 6.94
N VAL A 177 11.79 6.96 7.87
CA VAL A 177 12.94 7.11 8.79
C VAL A 177 12.40 7.08 10.21
N VAL A 178 12.84 6.11 11.01
CA VAL A 178 12.30 5.82 12.35
C VAL A 178 13.40 5.49 13.36
N GLY A 179 13.12 5.65 14.65
CA GLY A 179 14.08 5.27 15.68
C GLY A 179 13.64 5.55 17.12
N SER A 180 14.63 5.73 17.99
CA SER A 180 14.44 5.95 19.42
C SER A 180 13.86 7.33 19.70
N ARG A 181 12.88 7.39 20.62
CA ARG A 181 12.38 8.65 21.18
C ARG A 181 13.43 9.40 22.02
N THR A 182 14.44 8.66 22.47
CA THR A 182 15.59 9.13 23.25
C THR A 182 16.86 8.70 22.51
N CYS A 183 16.99 9.11 21.26
CA CYS A 183 18.24 8.96 20.50
C CYS A 183 19.28 9.97 20.99
N ASP A 184 20.55 9.60 20.87
CA ASP A 184 21.68 10.51 21.06
C ASP A 184 21.86 11.42 19.81
N GLU A 185 23.02 12.08 19.70
CA GLU A 185 23.33 12.90 18.54
C GLU A 185 23.67 12.06 17.30
N TYR A 186 24.20 10.84 17.44
CA TYR A 186 24.45 9.94 16.31
C TYR A 186 23.12 9.52 15.66
N GLY A 187 22.15 9.07 16.45
CA GLY A 187 20.83 8.71 15.94
C GLY A 187 20.02 9.90 15.39
N ARG A 188 20.26 11.10 15.92
CA ARG A 188 19.61 12.36 15.48
C ARG A 188 20.18 12.84 14.15
N SER A 189 21.50 13.00 14.07
CA SER A 189 22.20 13.46 12.87
C SER A 189 21.99 12.49 11.70
N THR A 190 22.09 11.17 11.94
CA THR A 190 21.82 10.13 10.93
C THR A 190 20.43 10.27 10.31
N ALA A 191 19.38 10.40 11.12
CA ALA A 191 18.01 10.54 10.61
C ALA A 191 17.76 11.87 9.90
N HIS A 192 18.28 12.96 10.46
CA HIS A 192 18.16 14.29 9.86
C HIS A 192 18.87 14.36 8.49
N GLN A 193 20.09 13.83 8.40
CA GLN A 193 20.87 13.84 7.17
C GLN A 193 20.21 13.02 6.07
N ILE A 194 19.83 11.77 6.37
CA ILE A 194 19.19 10.87 5.40
C ILE A 194 17.87 11.46 4.91
N ALA A 195 17.02 11.95 5.81
CA ALA A 195 15.75 12.56 5.43
C ALA A 195 15.93 13.84 4.59
N ARG A 196 16.94 14.66 4.91
CA ARG A 196 17.28 15.85 4.12
C ARG A 196 17.72 15.49 2.71
N GLN A 197 18.63 14.53 2.56
CA GLN A 197 19.11 14.10 1.24
C GLN A 197 18.00 13.45 0.42
N ALA A 198 17.20 12.57 1.03
CA ALA A 198 16.05 11.96 0.38
C ALA A 198 15.09 13.02 -0.17
N ALA A 199 14.80 14.06 0.63
CA ALA A 199 13.90 15.13 0.26
C ALA A 199 14.49 16.09 -0.79
N VAL A 200 15.81 16.31 -0.81
CA VAL A 200 16.51 17.03 -1.91
C VAL A 200 16.39 16.27 -3.23
N GLU A 201 16.43 14.94 -3.22
CA GLU A 201 16.20 14.09 -4.40
C GLU A 201 14.71 13.84 -4.72
N GLY A 202 13.81 14.57 -4.04
CA GLY A 202 12.37 14.60 -4.30
C GLY A 202 11.56 13.48 -3.63
N HIS A 203 12.19 12.66 -2.80
CA HIS A 203 11.52 11.55 -2.13
C HIS A 203 10.69 12.02 -0.93
N LEU A 204 9.50 11.44 -0.79
CA LEU A 204 8.66 11.65 0.38
C LEU A 204 9.26 10.97 1.62
N VAL A 205 9.45 11.75 2.69
CA VAL A 205 9.85 11.21 4.01
C VAL A 205 8.62 10.94 4.87
N VAL A 206 8.45 9.70 5.35
CA VAL A 206 7.35 9.30 6.24
C VAL A 206 7.90 8.99 7.63
N SER A 207 7.26 9.52 8.68
CA SER A 207 7.61 9.13 10.05
C SER A 207 6.44 9.33 11.03
N GLY A 208 6.70 9.10 12.31
CA GLY A 208 5.68 9.03 13.36
C GLY A 208 5.51 10.29 14.21
N GLY A 209 6.14 11.41 13.86
CA GLY A 209 6.04 12.68 14.61
C GLY A 209 6.52 12.65 16.07
N ALA A 210 7.12 11.55 16.55
CA ALA A 210 7.55 11.41 17.93
C ALA A 210 8.80 12.26 18.26
N MET A 211 9.21 12.28 19.54
CA MET A 211 10.53 12.83 19.93
C MET A 211 11.67 12.03 19.27
N GLY A 212 12.88 12.59 19.30
CA GLY A 212 14.09 11.90 18.85
C GLY A 212 14.13 11.72 17.35
N THR A 213 14.33 10.49 16.89
CA THR A 213 14.57 10.17 15.48
C THR A 213 13.46 10.63 14.54
N ASP A 214 12.18 10.41 14.90
CA ASP A 214 11.03 10.80 14.06
C ASP A 214 11.02 12.33 13.79
N ALA A 215 11.20 13.14 14.85
CA ALA A 215 11.29 14.59 14.71
C ALA A 215 12.52 15.02 13.90
N ALA A 216 13.67 14.37 14.11
CA ALA A 216 14.90 14.67 13.38
C ALA A 216 14.74 14.40 11.87
N ALA A 217 14.06 13.32 11.49
CA ALA A 217 13.73 13.01 10.11
C ALA A 217 12.83 14.07 9.47
N HIS A 218 11.73 14.46 10.14
CA HIS A 218 10.86 15.51 9.61
C HIS A 218 11.59 16.86 9.46
N TRP A 219 12.37 17.29 10.46
CA TRP A 219 13.19 18.50 10.34
C TRP A 219 14.21 18.42 9.21
N GLY A 220 14.83 17.26 8.99
CA GLY A 220 15.73 17.02 7.87
C GLY A 220 15.04 17.22 6.53
N ALA A 221 13.85 16.62 6.35
CA ALA A 221 13.06 16.76 5.13
C ALA A 221 12.68 18.22 4.83
N LEU A 222 12.24 18.97 5.85
CA LEU A 222 11.92 20.40 5.72
C LEU A 222 13.17 21.24 5.37
N ALA A 223 14.33 20.90 5.95
CA ALA A 223 15.62 21.53 5.67
C ALA A 223 16.20 21.27 4.26
N ALA A 224 15.46 20.57 3.39
CA ALA A 224 15.73 20.49 1.96
C ALA A 224 15.26 21.74 1.18
N GLY A 225 14.30 22.52 1.71
CA GLY A 225 13.76 23.71 1.05
C GLY A 225 12.81 23.37 -0.10
N GLY A 226 11.67 22.75 0.21
CA GLY A 226 10.70 22.19 -0.75
C GLY A 226 10.51 20.68 -0.63
N GLY A 227 11.25 20.05 0.29
CA GLY A 227 11.07 18.65 0.66
C GLY A 227 9.74 18.38 1.36
N ARG A 228 9.08 17.27 1.00
CA ARG A 228 7.76 16.90 1.56
C ARG A 228 7.89 15.80 2.61
N THR A 229 7.05 15.86 3.65
CA THR A 229 7.01 14.83 4.69
C THR A 229 5.60 14.56 5.23
N VAL A 230 5.37 13.33 5.72
CA VAL A 230 4.10 12.87 6.28
C VAL A 230 4.31 12.36 7.70
N ALA A 231 3.63 12.98 8.67
CA ALA A 231 3.60 12.51 10.06
C ALA A 231 2.33 11.69 10.32
N VAL A 232 2.48 10.45 10.78
CA VAL A 232 1.36 9.53 11.07
C VAL A 232 1.10 9.47 12.58
N PHE A 233 -0.13 9.76 13.02
CA PHE A 233 -0.48 9.86 14.45
C PHE A 233 -1.14 8.60 15.02
N ALA A 234 -0.93 8.38 16.33
CA ALA A 234 -1.46 7.24 17.09
C ALA A 234 -2.80 7.52 17.79
N GLY A 235 -3.33 8.73 17.63
CA GLY A 235 -4.67 9.13 18.04
C GLY A 235 -5.32 9.92 16.92
N GLY A 236 -6.50 10.47 17.17
CA GLY A 236 -7.14 11.44 16.28
C GLY A 236 -6.36 12.75 16.21
N LEU A 237 -6.59 13.53 15.15
CA LEU A 237 -5.84 14.75 14.87
C LEU A 237 -6.12 15.92 15.84
N LEU A 238 -7.13 15.84 16.71
CA LEU A 238 -7.28 16.77 17.86
C LEU A 238 -6.29 16.46 19.00
N HIS A 239 -5.62 15.31 18.94
CA HIS A 239 -4.64 14.84 19.92
C HIS A 239 -3.25 14.59 19.29
N MET A 240 -2.90 15.35 18.25
CA MET A 240 -1.54 15.37 17.70
C MET A 240 -0.51 15.63 18.80
N GLY A 241 0.55 14.83 18.83
CA GLY A 241 1.52 14.88 19.91
C GLY A 241 2.83 14.16 19.60
N PRO A 242 3.89 14.42 20.38
CA PRO A 242 3.89 15.19 21.63
C PRO A 242 3.77 16.70 21.42
N LYS A 243 3.18 17.44 22.38
CA LYS A 243 3.01 18.91 22.31
C LYS A 243 4.31 19.69 22.09
N ARG A 244 5.46 19.15 22.48
CA ARG A 244 6.78 19.77 22.20
C ARG A 244 7.09 19.88 20.70
N ASN A 245 6.44 19.05 19.87
CA ASN A 245 6.59 19.05 18.42
C ASN A 245 5.51 19.88 17.69
N SER A 246 4.67 20.68 18.37
CA SER A 246 3.62 21.47 17.68
C SER A 246 4.17 22.34 16.53
N ARG A 247 5.26 23.07 16.76
CA ARG A 247 5.92 23.88 15.72
C ARG A 247 6.47 23.05 14.55
N LEU A 248 6.88 21.80 14.81
CA LEU A 248 7.26 20.89 13.74
C LEU A 248 6.02 20.52 12.91
N PHE A 249 4.90 20.18 13.55
CA PHE A 249 3.67 19.81 12.84
C PHE A 249 3.09 20.99 12.03
N GLU A 250 3.14 22.20 12.58
CA GLU A 250 2.80 23.44 11.87
C GLU A 250 3.67 23.63 10.61
N ASN A 251 4.99 23.46 10.71
CA ASN A 251 5.88 23.55 9.56
C ASN A 251 5.66 22.42 8.53
N ILE A 252 5.33 21.20 8.97
CA ILE A 252 4.95 20.11 8.05
C ILE A 252 3.73 20.50 7.22
N GLU A 253 2.74 21.17 7.80
CA GLU A 253 1.57 21.65 7.07
C GLU A 253 1.90 22.83 6.13
N VAL A 254 2.65 23.83 6.61
CA VAL A 254 3.02 25.04 5.85
C VAL A 254 3.88 24.71 4.63
N ASP A 255 4.85 23.80 4.75
CA ASP A 255 5.74 23.40 3.66
C ASP A 255 5.09 22.34 2.71
N GLY A 256 3.77 22.18 2.78
CA GLY A 256 2.99 21.32 1.88
C GLY A 256 3.12 19.82 2.18
N GLY A 257 3.54 19.44 3.38
CA GLY A 257 3.45 18.09 3.92
C GLY A 257 2.04 17.73 4.39
N ALA A 258 1.91 16.60 5.12
CA ALA A 258 0.63 16.17 5.70
C ALA A 258 0.76 15.54 7.09
N LEU A 259 -0.29 15.72 7.89
CA LEU A 259 -0.47 15.19 9.23
C LEU A 259 -1.65 14.23 9.20
N ILE A 260 -1.45 12.92 9.35
CA ILE A 260 -2.49 11.91 9.08
C ILE A 260 -2.78 10.96 10.24
N SER A 261 -4.00 10.39 10.26
CA SER A 261 -4.39 9.34 11.20
C SER A 261 -5.40 8.36 10.57
N GLU A 262 -5.45 7.12 11.06
CA GLU A 262 -6.56 6.19 10.76
C GLU A 262 -7.68 6.24 11.80
N LEU A 263 -7.62 7.18 12.74
CA LEU A 263 -8.55 7.27 13.87
C LEU A 263 -9.37 8.57 13.81
N PRO A 264 -10.67 8.53 14.19
CA PRO A 264 -11.52 9.72 14.25
C PRO A 264 -10.89 10.88 15.05
N PRO A 265 -11.22 12.15 14.74
CA PRO A 265 -10.43 13.30 15.20
C PRO A 265 -10.24 13.40 16.73
N ALA A 266 -11.24 12.99 17.50
CA ALA A 266 -11.25 13.02 18.97
C ALA A 266 -10.72 11.74 19.65
N THR A 267 -10.18 10.76 18.92
CA THR A 267 -9.69 9.51 19.52
C THR A 267 -8.42 9.74 20.33
N ILE A 268 -8.47 9.46 21.63
CA ILE A 268 -7.35 9.63 22.56
C ILE A 268 -6.20 8.65 22.21
N PRO A 269 -4.93 9.10 22.16
CA PRO A 269 -3.79 8.23 21.93
C PRO A 269 -3.52 7.33 23.15
N GLU A 270 -3.37 6.03 22.90
CA GLU A 270 -3.11 5.02 23.93
C GLU A 270 -1.86 4.20 23.57
N ALA A 271 -1.23 3.56 24.56
CA ALA A 271 -0.01 2.76 24.38
C ALA A 271 -0.13 1.74 23.23
N ARG A 272 -1.27 1.03 23.13
CA ARG A 272 -1.54 0.07 22.04
C ARG A 272 -1.50 0.72 20.66
N ARG A 273 -2.07 1.92 20.53
CA ARG A 273 -2.27 2.61 19.24
C ARG A 273 -0.95 3.08 18.63
N PHE A 274 0.07 3.36 19.43
CA PHE A 274 1.40 3.67 18.91
C PHE A 274 2.03 2.51 18.12
N LEU A 275 1.79 1.26 18.52
CA LEU A 275 2.25 0.07 17.80
C LEU A 275 1.37 -0.20 16.56
N LEU A 276 0.04 -0.01 16.68
CA LEU A 276 -0.88 -0.15 15.55
C LEU A 276 -0.55 0.83 14.42
N ARG A 277 -0.35 2.12 14.77
CA ARG A 277 0.04 3.20 13.85
C ARG A 277 1.27 2.86 13.01
N ASN A 278 2.27 2.22 13.61
CA ASN A 278 3.55 1.94 12.93
C ASN A 278 3.38 1.08 11.65
N ARG A 279 2.34 0.25 11.55
CA ARG A 279 2.06 -0.52 10.33
C ARG A 279 1.75 0.39 9.14
N ILE A 280 1.14 1.55 9.37
CA ILE A 280 0.85 2.56 8.34
C ILE A 280 2.17 3.16 7.83
N ILE A 281 3.09 3.54 8.74
CA ILE A 281 4.41 4.08 8.37
C ILE A 281 5.17 3.08 7.49
N ALA A 282 5.21 1.80 7.91
CA ALA A 282 5.86 0.75 7.15
C ALA A 282 5.16 0.47 5.81
N ALA A 283 3.82 0.53 5.75
CA ALA A 283 3.07 0.29 4.52
C ALA A 283 3.21 1.43 3.51
N LEU A 284 3.26 2.70 3.94
CA LEU A 284 3.49 3.85 3.07
C LEU A 284 4.87 3.82 2.40
N ALA A 285 5.88 3.31 3.09
CA ALA A 285 7.26 3.31 2.62
C ALA A 285 7.60 2.11 1.73
N SER A 286 8.58 2.31 0.83
CA SER A 286 9.23 1.23 0.09
C SER A 286 10.56 0.79 0.72
N THR A 287 11.27 1.75 1.32
CA THR A 287 12.49 1.58 2.11
C THR A 287 12.24 2.15 3.51
N ILE A 288 12.70 1.46 4.56
CA ILE A 288 12.62 1.88 5.95
C ILE A 288 14.04 1.93 6.53
N VAL A 289 14.46 3.09 7.04
CA VAL A 289 15.73 3.28 7.75
C VAL A 289 15.47 3.38 9.25
N VAL A 290 16.09 2.48 10.02
CA VAL A 290 16.14 2.53 11.48
C VAL A 290 17.44 3.22 11.90
N ALA A 291 17.37 4.54 12.15
CA ALA A 291 18.58 5.35 12.34
C ALA A 291 19.23 5.17 13.72
N GLN A 292 18.46 4.82 14.76
CA GLN A 292 18.99 4.32 16.04
C GLN A 292 17.86 3.69 16.85
N ALA A 293 18.07 2.52 17.45
CA ALA A 293 17.06 1.82 18.23
C ALA A 293 17.68 0.85 19.24
N ARG A 294 17.27 0.96 20.51
CA ARG A 294 17.55 -0.06 21.56
C ARG A 294 16.73 -1.34 21.34
N HIS A 295 17.15 -2.45 21.94
CA HIS A 295 16.51 -3.77 21.79
C HIS A 295 15.00 -3.83 22.08
N ARG A 296 14.46 -2.94 22.94
CA ARG A 296 13.00 -2.78 23.18
C ARG A 296 12.47 -1.42 22.72
N SER A 297 12.90 -0.96 21.54
CA SER A 297 12.39 0.26 20.90
C SER A 297 11.12 0.00 20.08
N GLY A 298 10.18 0.95 20.11
CA GLY A 298 9.00 0.90 19.24
C GLY A 298 9.33 0.98 17.75
N ALA A 299 10.50 1.49 17.36
CA ALA A 299 10.94 1.51 15.96
C ALA A 299 11.18 0.09 15.39
N LEU A 300 11.54 -0.88 16.22
CA LEU A 300 11.72 -2.27 15.79
C LEU A 300 10.38 -2.89 15.34
N ASN A 301 9.25 -2.42 15.87
CA ASN A 301 7.93 -2.83 15.39
C ASN A 301 7.65 -2.29 13.97
N THR A 302 8.05 -1.05 13.65
CA THR A 302 7.99 -0.56 12.25
C THR A 302 8.91 -1.36 11.32
N ALA A 303 10.12 -1.70 11.78
CA ALA A 303 11.06 -2.52 11.02
C ALA A 303 10.50 -3.93 10.71
N ASN A 304 9.93 -4.60 11.71
CA ASN A 304 9.28 -5.90 11.53
C ASN A 304 8.09 -5.83 10.55
N TRP A 305 7.23 -4.80 10.66
CA TRP A 305 6.18 -4.54 9.65
C TRP A 305 6.76 -4.33 8.25
N GLY A 306 7.93 -3.69 8.14
CA GLY A 306 8.69 -3.57 6.90
C GLY A 306 9.03 -4.91 6.28
N VAL A 307 9.68 -5.78 7.06
CA VAL A 307 10.06 -7.14 6.64
C VAL A 307 8.82 -7.93 6.21
N GLU A 308 7.75 -7.93 7.00
CA GLU A 308 6.51 -8.65 6.68
C GLU A 308 5.82 -8.17 5.39
N LEU A 309 5.90 -6.87 5.07
CA LEU A 309 5.34 -6.29 3.86
C LEU A 309 6.27 -6.41 2.63
N GLY A 310 7.47 -6.98 2.81
CA GLY A 310 8.50 -7.08 1.78
C GLY A 310 9.10 -5.71 1.41
N ARG A 311 9.20 -4.79 2.38
CA ARG A 311 9.92 -3.53 2.24
C ARG A 311 11.40 -3.74 2.49
N ARG A 312 12.24 -2.94 1.85
CA ARG A 312 13.67 -2.93 2.17
C ARG A 312 13.87 -2.25 3.52
N VAL A 313 14.58 -2.88 4.44
CA VAL A 313 14.87 -2.34 5.77
C VAL A 313 16.38 -2.17 5.90
N LEU A 314 16.82 -0.97 6.24
CA LEU A 314 18.21 -0.70 6.64
C LEU A 314 18.25 -0.30 8.10
N ALA A 315 19.33 -0.64 8.79
CA ALA A 315 19.59 -0.15 10.15
C ALA A 315 20.98 0.46 10.22
N ALA A 316 21.08 1.60 10.91
CA ALA A 316 22.36 2.22 11.21
C ALA A 316 23.14 1.35 12.21
N PRO A 317 24.34 0.84 11.87
CA PRO A 317 25.17 0.12 12.82
C PRO A 317 25.64 1.07 13.93
N GLY A 318 25.89 0.55 15.12
CA GLY A 318 26.44 1.37 16.20
C GLY A 318 27.34 0.58 17.13
N ARG A 319 28.02 1.28 18.05
CA ARG A 319 28.94 0.64 18.98
C ARG A 319 28.21 -0.40 19.85
N ILE A 320 28.85 -1.53 20.08
CA ILE A 320 28.30 -2.66 20.87
C ILE A 320 28.18 -2.36 22.36
N ASP A 321 28.90 -1.35 22.86
CA ASP A 321 28.88 -0.88 24.25
C ASP A 321 27.80 0.17 24.53
N GLN A 322 27.05 0.61 23.51
CA GLN A 322 25.96 1.59 23.63
C GLN A 322 24.58 0.91 23.57
N PRO A 323 23.81 0.88 24.68
CA PRO A 323 22.46 0.31 24.74
C PRO A 323 21.50 0.83 23.66
N GLU A 324 21.69 2.08 23.23
CA GLU A 324 20.92 2.81 22.22
C GLU A 324 20.98 2.14 20.83
N ASN A 325 22.04 1.40 20.52
CA ASN A 325 22.28 0.76 19.22
C ASN A 325 21.88 -0.73 19.18
N THR A 326 21.61 -1.33 20.34
CA THR A 326 21.41 -2.79 20.51
C THR A 326 20.29 -3.39 19.64
N GLY A 327 19.26 -2.62 19.31
CA GLY A 327 18.18 -3.02 18.43
C GLY A 327 18.56 -2.96 16.95
N CYS A 328 19.27 -1.91 16.51
CA CYS A 328 19.79 -1.83 15.14
C CYS A 328 20.78 -2.96 14.84
N ASN A 329 21.80 -3.12 15.70
CA ASN A 329 22.80 -4.19 15.56
C ASN A 329 22.14 -5.58 15.54
N ARG A 330 21.08 -5.78 16.32
CA ARG A 330 20.31 -7.03 16.34
C ARG A 330 19.47 -7.25 15.09
N LEU A 331 18.85 -6.21 14.50
CA LEU A 331 18.15 -6.33 13.21
C LEU A 331 19.10 -6.77 12.09
N ILE A 332 20.32 -6.21 12.07
CA ILE A 332 21.37 -6.58 11.11
C ILE A 332 21.81 -8.03 11.33
N HIS A 333 22.11 -8.41 12.58
CA HIS A 333 22.53 -9.77 12.92
C HIS A 333 21.46 -10.84 12.62
N GLU A 334 20.18 -10.53 12.84
CA GLU A 334 19.05 -11.41 12.51
C GLU A 334 18.69 -11.44 11.01
N GLY A 335 19.44 -10.74 10.14
CA GLY A 335 19.16 -10.66 8.70
C GLY A 335 17.86 -9.92 8.34
N LYS A 336 17.28 -9.18 9.29
CA LYS A 336 16.03 -8.42 9.14
C LYS A 336 16.24 -7.01 8.60
N ALA A 337 17.47 -6.52 8.63
CA ALA A 337 17.86 -5.26 8.04
C ALA A 337 19.23 -5.38 7.37
N GLU A 338 19.38 -4.72 6.22
CA GLU A 338 20.70 -4.43 5.65
C GLU A 338 21.45 -3.43 6.54
N LEU A 339 22.79 -3.53 6.56
CA LEU A 339 23.62 -2.57 7.24
C LEU A 339 23.67 -1.26 6.42
N LEU A 340 23.28 -0.14 7.04
CA LEU A 340 23.42 1.17 6.44
C LEU A 340 24.89 1.58 6.40
N LEU A 341 25.49 1.64 5.21
CA LEU A 341 26.90 1.97 5.00
C LEU A 341 27.19 3.47 5.12
N SER A 342 26.25 4.32 4.68
CA SER A 342 26.43 5.76 4.62
C SER A 342 25.10 6.48 4.84
N ALA A 343 25.11 7.51 5.69
CA ALA A 343 24.03 8.49 5.78
C ALA A 343 24.11 9.56 4.66
N SER A 344 25.13 9.46 3.77
CA SER A 344 25.47 10.46 2.75
C SER A 344 25.25 10.01 1.30
N ASP A 345 25.19 8.70 1.02
CA ASP A 345 24.89 8.17 -0.32
C ASP A 345 23.45 7.67 -0.37
N ILE A 346 22.55 8.58 -0.72
CA ILE A 346 21.12 8.34 -0.73
C ILE A 346 20.71 7.35 -1.84
N ARG A 347 21.54 7.13 -2.86
CA ARG A 347 21.30 6.18 -3.96
C ARG A 347 21.38 4.72 -3.51
N ASP A 348 22.10 4.46 -2.42
CA ASP A 348 22.13 3.16 -1.76
C ASP A 348 20.87 2.91 -0.88
N ILE A 349 19.99 3.91 -0.71
CA ILE A 349 18.80 3.87 0.15
C ILE A 349 17.52 3.95 -0.71
N CYS A 350 17.50 4.86 -1.68
CA CYS A 350 16.34 5.25 -2.48
C CYS A 350 16.54 4.94 -3.97
N HIS A 351 15.44 4.91 -4.72
CA HIS A 351 15.49 4.95 -6.20
C HIS A 351 16.00 6.31 -6.71
N PRO A 352 16.39 6.45 -8.00
CA PRO A 352 16.89 7.70 -8.55
C PRO A 352 15.99 8.92 -8.30
N ALA A 353 16.62 10.08 -8.15
CA ALA A 353 15.97 11.37 -7.94
C ALA A 353 14.86 11.67 -8.97
N HIS A 354 13.77 12.27 -8.52
CA HIS A 354 12.61 12.59 -9.35
C HIS A 354 11.89 13.87 -8.89
N GLY A 355 11.13 14.50 -9.78
CA GLY A 355 10.22 15.59 -9.40
C GLY A 355 8.99 15.06 -8.63
N PRO A 356 8.23 15.92 -7.92
CA PRO A 356 6.99 15.52 -7.28
C PRO A 356 5.97 14.98 -8.29
N LEU A 357 5.42 13.81 -8.02
CA LEU A 357 4.31 13.26 -8.80
C LEU A 357 3.02 14.04 -8.48
N HIS A 358 2.15 14.18 -9.48
CA HIS A 358 0.84 14.81 -9.34
C HIS A 358 -0.27 13.89 -9.88
N PRO A 359 -1.37 13.70 -9.14
CA PRO A 359 -2.48 12.88 -9.62
C PRO A 359 -3.05 13.44 -10.93
N GLY A 360 -3.08 12.61 -11.97
CA GLY A 360 -3.67 12.92 -13.27
C GLY A 360 -2.75 13.49 -14.36
N ARG A 361 -1.46 13.79 -14.11
CA ARG A 361 -0.55 14.29 -15.16
C ARG A 361 0.08 13.21 -16.06
N SER A 362 0.22 11.98 -15.56
CA SER A 362 0.94 10.89 -16.24
C SER A 362 0.43 10.55 -17.66
N ALA A 363 -0.87 10.72 -17.95
CA ALA A 363 -1.46 10.26 -19.22
C ALA A 363 -1.38 11.24 -20.41
N ARG A 364 -0.84 12.46 -20.25
CA ARG A 364 -0.86 13.50 -21.32
C ARG A 364 0.49 14.01 -21.80
N GLN A 365 1.58 13.88 -21.04
CA GLN A 365 2.88 14.48 -21.43
C GLN A 365 3.82 13.55 -22.21
N GLU A 366 3.67 12.22 -22.12
CA GLU A 366 4.46 11.28 -22.94
C GLU A 366 4.08 11.33 -24.43
N ALA A 367 2.86 11.78 -24.76
CA ALA A 367 2.39 11.91 -26.14
C ALA A 367 2.88 13.19 -26.85
N SER A 368 3.49 14.15 -26.13
CA SER A 368 3.89 15.45 -26.69
C SER A 368 5.41 15.66 -26.80
N THR A 369 6.23 14.65 -26.50
CA THR A 369 7.70 14.73 -26.57
C THR A 369 8.31 13.94 -27.74
N SER A 370 7.50 13.24 -28.54
CA SER A 370 7.94 12.38 -29.65
C SER A 370 7.80 13.00 -31.05
N VAL A 371 7.39 14.28 -31.15
CA VAL A 371 7.28 15.01 -32.43
C VAL A 371 7.97 16.35 -32.32
N ASN A 372 9.29 16.37 -32.57
CA ASN A 372 10.06 17.49 -33.14
C ASN A 372 11.53 17.07 -33.27
N THR A 373 11.86 16.34 -34.34
CA THR A 373 13.26 16.07 -34.74
C THR A 373 13.32 15.69 -36.23
N ALA A 374 12.96 16.63 -37.09
CA ALA A 374 13.26 16.62 -38.52
C ALA A 374 13.23 18.08 -39.03
N GLU A 375 14.02 18.36 -40.06
CA GLU A 375 14.23 19.70 -40.68
C GLU A 375 15.02 20.70 -39.79
N SER A 376 16.15 21.27 -40.23
CA SER A 376 16.86 21.16 -41.51
C SER A 376 18.36 21.42 -41.34
N HIS A 377 19.19 20.70 -42.09
CA HIS A 377 20.61 21.04 -42.30
C HIS A 377 20.78 22.09 -43.41
N ASP A 378 21.98 22.69 -43.44
CA ASP A 378 22.57 23.59 -44.44
C ASP A 378 22.29 25.11 -44.31
N ASN A 379 23.28 25.82 -43.75
CA ASN A 379 24.12 26.61 -44.64
C ASN A 379 25.56 26.81 -44.12
N GLN A 380 26.48 27.02 -45.06
CA GLN A 380 27.93 27.03 -44.85
C GLN A 380 28.50 28.45 -44.63
N MET A 381 29.67 28.49 -44.00
CA MET A 381 30.76 29.47 -44.21
C MET A 381 30.61 30.95 -43.79
N ASN A 382 31.66 31.37 -43.07
CA ASN A 382 32.39 32.65 -43.22
C ASN A 382 31.76 33.93 -42.64
N ARG A 383 32.27 34.36 -41.46
CA ARG A 383 33.18 35.53 -41.38
C ARG A 383 33.78 35.78 -39.98
N GLN A 384 35.12 35.80 -39.97
CA GLN A 384 36.00 36.78 -39.31
C GLN A 384 35.69 37.27 -37.88
N SER A 385 36.60 36.89 -36.97
CA SER A 385 37.41 37.81 -36.14
C SER A 385 36.71 38.86 -35.26
N ARG A 386 36.85 38.66 -33.94
CA ARG A 386 37.61 39.62 -33.11
C ARG A 386 38.17 38.94 -31.86
N GLN A 387 39.46 39.18 -31.61
CA GLN A 387 40.18 38.78 -30.40
C GLN A 387 39.94 39.83 -29.29
N SER A 388 39.94 39.37 -28.05
CA SER A 388 40.59 40.10 -26.95
C SER A 388 41.19 39.07 -25.98
N THR A 389 42.49 39.20 -25.72
CA THR A 389 43.34 38.19 -25.07
C THR A 389 43.42 38.32 -23.54
N PRO A 390 43.81 37.25 -22.83
CA PRO A 390 44.04 37.24 -21.38
C PRO A 390 45.50 37.53 -20.99
N THR A 391 45.72 37.83 -19.71
CA THR A 391 47.00 37.81 -18.96
C THR A 391 46.62 37.49 -17.48
N ILE A 392 47.41 36.86 -16.59
CA ILE A 392 48.86 36.73 -16.33
C ILE A 392 49.08 35.27 -15.81
N ASP A 393 49.97 34.44 -16.39
CA ASP A 393 51.39 34.17 -16.01
C ASP A 393 51.55 33.39 -14.67
N SER A 394 52.40 32.36 -14.48
CA SER A 394 53.65 32.00 -15.17
C SER A 394 54.16 30.55 -14.92
N ASN A 395 55.02 30.08 -15.85
CA ASN A 395 56.18 29.14 -15.73
C ASN A 395 56.06 27.64 -15.35
N HIS A 396 56.49 26.80 -16.31
CA HIS A 396 57.11 25.46 -16.13
C HIS A 396 58.65 25.58 -15.95
N PRO A 397 59.37 24.49 -15.58
CA PRO A 397 60.03 23.69 -16.62
C PRO A 397 59.91 22.16 -16.47
N THR A 398 60.12 21.48 -17.59
CA THR A 398 59.98 20.02 -17.84
C THR A 398 61.22 19.22 -17.44
N GLN A 399 61.07 17.94 -17.07
CA GLN A 399 61.97 16.87 -17.56
C GLN A 399 61.35 15.45 -17.55
N THR A 400 61.07 14.98 -18.76
CA THR A 400 61.31 13.65 -19.36
C THR A 400 62.52 12.86 -18.77
N ILE A 401 62.76 11.54 -18.93
CA ILE A 401 62.32 10.43 -19.82
C ILE A 401 62.84 9.09 -19.18
N HIS A 402 62.23 7.90 -19.25
CA HIS A 402 62.46 6.74 -20.16
C HIS A 402 61.64 5.57 -19.55
N ASP A 403 60.75 4.86 -20.26
CA ASP A 403 60.90 3.79 -21.27
C ASP A 403 60.90 2.34 -20.73
N GLY A 404 60.25 1.44 -21.47
CA GLY A 404 60.11 0.02 -21.10
C GLY A 404 59.05 -0.77 -21.91
N HIS A 405 59.13 -0.72 -23.24
CA HIS A 405 58.31 -1.57 -24.14
C HIS A 405 58.47 -3.08 -23.85
N LEU A 406 57.44 -3.91 -24.13
CA LEU A 406 57.45 -4.77 -25.33
C LEU A 406 56.09 -5.40 -25.70
N HIS A 407 56.09 -6.18 -26.78
CA HIS A 407 54.99 -6.36 -27.74
C HIS A 407 54.17 -7.67 -27.61
N SER A 408 53.00 -7.62 -28.25
CA SER A 408 52.10 -8.70 -28.70
C SER A 408 52.72 -10.03 -29.16
N THR A 409 51.98 -11.14 -29.00
CA THR A 409 51.91 -12.19 -30.05
C THR A 409 50.52 -12.85 -30.08
N VAL A 410 50.07 -13.27 -31.27
CA VAL A 410 48.81 -13.97 -31.56
C VAL A 410 49.08 -15.46 -31.76
N LEU A 411 48.18 -16.36 -31.35
CA LEU A 411 48.02 -17.69 -31.97
C LEU A 411 46.62 -18.30 -31.75
N LYS A 412 46.28 -19.31 -32.57
CA LYS A 412 44.93 -19.84 -32.84
C LYS A 412 44.99 -21.38 -32.99
N GLN A 413 43.82 -22.05 -32.95
CA GLN A 413 43.60 -23.50 -33.27
C GLN A 413 44.11 -24.50 -32.19
N SER A 414 43.60 -25.74 -32.03
CA SER A 414 42.58 -26.60 -32.70
C SER A 414 41.95 -27.57 -31.66
N ARG A 415 40.66 -27.92 -31.63
CA ARG A 415 39.87 -28.87 -32.48
C ARG A 415 40.24 -30.37 -32.39
N THR A 416 39.28 -31.20 -31.96
CA THR A 416 38.82 -32.53 -32.48
C THR A 416 37.56 -32.93 -31.67
N ASP A 417 36.39 -33.20 -32.26
CA ASP A 417 35.92 -34.47 -32.89
C ASP A 417 35.82 -35.62 -31.86
N ARG A 418 34.79 -36.48 -31.74
CA ARG A 418 33.56 -36.80 -32.54
C ARG A 418 32.58 -37.62 -31.62
N ASP A 419 31.43 -38.22 -31.97
CA ASP A 419 30.65 -38.48 -33.21
C ASP A 419 29.14 -38.74 -32.87
N GLU A 420 28.25 -38.78 -33.87
CA GLU A 420 26.83 -39.25 -33.87
C GLU A 420 26.50 -39.71 -35.32
N PRO A 421 25.39 -40.42 -35.69
CA PRO A 421 24.42 -41.27 -34.98
C PRO A 421 24.44 -42.72 -35.58
N PRO A 422 23.33 -43.50 -35.70
CA PRO A 422 22.43 -43.27 -36.85
C PRO A 422 20.92 -43.51 -36.59
N THR A 423 20.10 -43.10 -37.57
CA THR A 423 18.65 -43.29 -37.66
C THR A 423 18.27 -44.58 -38.40
N HIS A 424 17.07 -45.13 -38.14
CA HIS A 424 16.31 -45.88 -39.15
C HIS A 424 14.80 -45.74 -38.93
N SER A 425 14.07 -45.61 -40.05
CA SER A 425 12.63 -45.46 -40.14
C SER A 425 11.93 -46.80 -40.42
N GLN A 426 10.62 -46.91 -40.09
CA GLN A 426 9.52 -47.30 -41.00
C GLN A 426 8.19 -47.60 -40.26
N HIS A 427 7.05 -47.27 -40.90
CA HIS A 427 5.75 -47.99 -41.02
C HIS A 427 5.12 -48.74 -39.81
N ARG A 428 3.78 -48.88 -39.64
CA ARG A 428 2.52 -48.34 -40.23
C ARG A 428 1.36 -48.77 -39.29
N GLU A 429 0.09 -48.64 -39.71
CA GLU A 429 -1.15 -49.15 -39.06
C GLU A 429 -1.57 -48.32 -37.83
N ASP A 430 -2.67 -47.55 -37.80
CA ASP A 430 -3.92 -47.48 -38.59
C ASP A 430 -4.96 -48.58 -38.27
N SER A 431 -5.83 -48.29 -37.29
CA SER A 431 -7.09 -49.00 -37.06
C SER A 431 -8.14 -48.04 -36.52
N SER A 432 -9.24 -47.86 -37.24
CA SER A 432 -10.27 -46.84 -37.03
C SER A 432 -11.67 -47.45 -36.81
N ILE A 433 -12.68 -46.60 -36.51
CA ILE A 433 -14.15 -46.82 -36.59
C ILE A 433 -14.82 -47.52 -35.37
N PRO A 434 -16.07 -47.16 -34.92
CA PRO A 434 -16.89 -45.93 -35.09
C PRO A 434 -17.39 -45.31 -33.74
N PRO A 435 -18.08 -44.15 -33.77
CA PRO A 435 -18.84 -43.60 -32.62
C PRO A 435 -20.30 -44.09 -32.56
N SER A 436 -20.96 -43.94 -31.41
CA SER A 436 -22.42 -44.12 -31.27
C SER A 436 -23.05 -43.15 -30.24
N ASP A 437 -24.03 -42.40 -30.75
CA ASP A 437 -25.30 -42.02 -30.12
C ASP A 437 -25.39 -40.96 -29.00
N LEU A 438 -25.73 -39.76 -29.50
CA LEU A 438 -26.62 -38.76 -28.92
C LEU A 438 -27.80 -39.32 -28.09
N ALA A 439 -28.02 -38.78 -26.88
CA ALA A 439 -29.25 -38.07 -26.48
C ALA A 439 -29.24 -37.74 -24.98
N THR A 440 -30.01 -36.71 -24.57
CA THR A 440 -30.24 -36.24 -23.19
C THR A 440 -28.96 -35.75 -22.45
N ASP A 441 -28.88 -34.54 -21.89
CA ASP A 441 -29.93 -33.76 -21.22
C ASP A 441 -30.06 -32.32 -21.73
N ASN A 442 -31.30 -31.85 -21.86
CA ASN A 442 -31.63 -30.47 -22.21
C ASN A 442 -32.46 -29.80 -21.09
N GLU A 443 -32.05 -30.03 -19.82
CA GLU A 443 -32.68 -29.46 -18.62
C GLU A 443 -31.67 -28.82 -17.66
N CYS A 444 -31.03 -27.72 -18.09
CA CYS A 444 -30.48 -26.75 -17.13
C CYS A 444 -30.45 -25.34 -17.71
N LYS A 445 -31.62 -24.66 -17.73
CA LYS A 445 -31.70 -23.21 -17.96
C LYS A 445 -32.23 -22.49 -16.73
N LYS A 446 -31.52 -21.42 -16.36
CA LYS A 446 -31.81 -20.38 -15.35
C LYS A 446 -31.40 -20.66 -13.89
N ALA A 447 -30.12 -20.37 -13.63
CA ALA A 447 -29.71 -19.66 -12.41
C ALA A 447 -28.65 -18.61 -12.80
N ASP A 448 -29.07 -17.34 -12.80
CA ASP A 448 -28.28 -16.08 -12.89
C ASP A 448 -27.04 -16.02 -13.79
N ASP A 449 -27.27 -15.67 -15.05
CA ASP A 449 -26.26 -15.36 -16.07
C ASP A 449 -25.71 -13.92 -15.92
N GLU A 450 -25.04 -13.63 -14.80
CA GLU A 450 -24.23 -12.42 -14.67
C GLU A 450 -22.89 -12.61 -15.41
N ARG A 451 -22.83 -12.12 -16.66
CA ARG A 451 -21.57 -11.98 -17.42
C ARG A 451 -20.48 -11.34 -16.55
N LEU A 452 -19.30 -11.97 -16.52
CA LEU A 452 -18.12 -11.42 -15.84
C LEU A 452 -17.81 -10.01 -16.32
N THR A 453 -17.44 -9.13 -15.38
CA THR A 453 -16.95 -7.81 -15.72
C THR A 453 -15.65 -7.90 -16.53
N LYS A 454 -15.34 -6.82 -17.28
CA LYS A 454 -14.08 -6.72 -18.05
C LYS A 454 -12.85 -6.88 -17.14
N GLU A 455 -12.95 -6.46 -15.88
CA GLU A 455 -11.87 -6.57 -14.89
C GLU A 455 -11.74 -7.98 -14.33
N GLU A 456 -12.84 -8.62 -13.91
CA GLU A 456 -12.82 -10.04 -13.48
C GLU A 456 -12.27 -10.95 -14.59
N THR A 457 -12.69 -10.71 -15.84
CA THR A 457 -12.17 -11.43 -17.03
C THR A 457 -10.65 -11.24 -17.19
N THR A 458 -10.14 -10.03 -16.95
CA THR A 458 -8.70 -9.73 -17.06
C THR A 458 -7.91 -10.36 -15.91
N VAL A 459 -8.43 -10.32 -14.68
CA VAL A 459 -7.81 -10.97 -13.52
C VAL A 459 -7.79 -12.49 -13.70
N LEU A 460 -8.87 -13.10 -14.17
CA LEU A 460 -8.93 -14.54 -14.45
C LEU A 460 -7.91 -14.95 -15.54
N ALA A 461 -7.74 -14.12 -16.57
CA ALA A 461 -6.68 -14.33 -17.57
C ALA A 461 -5.26 -14.23 -16.97
N ALA A 462 -5.01 -13.28 -16.06
CA ALA A 462 -3.74 -13.16 -15.35
C ALA A 462 -3.47 -14.36 -14.40
N VAL A 463 -4.50 -14.86 -13.71
CA VAL A 463 -4.45 -16.10 -12.90
C VAL A 463 -4.01 -17.28 -13.76
N ARG A 464 -4.64 -17.49 -14.91
CA ARG A 464 -4.29 -18.55 -15.88
C ARG A 464 -2.86 -18.41 -16.39
N ASN A 465 -2.41 -17.20 -16.71
CA ASN A 465 -1.04 -16.97 -17.18
C ASN A 465 0.00 -17.26 -16.08
N CYS A 466 -0.29 -16.90 -14.83
CA CYS A 466 0.56 -17.22 -13.68
C CYS A 466 0.61 -18.74 -13.40
N GLN A 467 -0.52 -19.45 -13.45
CA GLN A 467 -0.57 -20.90 -13.25
C GLN A 467 0.23 -21.67 -14.32
N ARG A 468 0.16 -21.25 -15.59
CA ARG A 468 0.97 -21.81 -16.69
C ARG A 468 2.48 -21.68 -16.49
N ARG A 469 2.95 -20.83 -15.56
CA ARG A 469 4.36 -20.69 -15.17
C ARG A 469 4.71 -21.51 -13.91
N ASN A 470 3.98 -22.60 -13.66
CA ASN A 470 4.20 -23.58 -12.60
C ASN A 470 4.36 -22.99 -11.18
N GLY A 471 3.34 -22.26 -10.73
CA GLY A 471 3.19 -21.95 -9.30
C GLY A 471 1.89 -21.22 -8.96
N PRO A 472 1.43 -21.29 -7.70
CA PRO A 472 0.20 -20.62 -7.26
C PRO A 472 0.30 -19.10 -7.46
N PRO A 473 -0.69 -18.46 -8.12
CA PRO A 473 -0.73 -17.01 -8.25
C PRO A 473 -0.93 -16.32 -6.89
N MET A 474 0.12 -15.70 -6.39
CA MET A 474 0.05 -14.73 -5.28
C MET A 474 -0.38 -13.36 -5.79
N THR A 475 -1.03 -12.56 -4.93
CA THR A 475 -1.48 -11.19 -5.23
C THR A 475 -0.36 -10.30 -5.81
N GLY A 476 0.89 -10.47 -5.36
CA GLY A 476 2.06 -9.75 -5.91
C GLY A 476 2.43 -10.15 -7.34
N ARG A 477 2.42 -11.44 -7.68
CA ARG A 477 2.65 -11.94 -9.06
C ARG A 477 1.56 -11.45 -9.99
N LEU A 478 0.31 -11.53 -9.54
CA LEU A 478 -0.85 -11.04 -10.30
C LEU A 478 -0.78 -9.53 -10.55
N ARG A 479 -0.43 -8.70 -9.53
CA ARG A 479 -0.20 -7.26 -9.73
C ARG A 479 0.92 -6.99 -10.74
N ALA A 480 2.02 -7.73 -10.70
CA ALA A 480 3.13 -7.55 -11.65
C ALA A 480 2.72 -7.93 -13.10
N GLU A 481 1.96 -9.01 -13.28
CA GLU A 481 1.44 -9.44 -14.58
C GLU A 481 0.39 -8.45 -15.12
N LEU A 482 -0.51 -7.95 -14.27
CA LEU A 482 -1.52 -6.95 -14.65
C LEU A 482 -0.89 -5.57 -14.94
N ALA A 483 0.14 -5.16 -14.19
CA ALA A 483 0.91 -3.95 -14.46
C ALA A 483 1.63 -4.03 -15.82
N ARG A 484 2.21 -5.20 -16.18
CA ARG A 484 2.75 -5.45 -17.53
C ARG A 484 1.70 -5.33 -18.65
N GLN A 485 0.41 -5.52 -18.33
CA GLN A 485 -0.72 -5.36 -19.24
C GLN A 485 -1.35 -3.95 -19.17
N GLY A 486 -0.64 -2.97 -18.58
CA GLY A 486 -1.12 -1.59 -18.45
C GLY A 486 -2.23 -1.39 -17.41
N ARG A 487 -2.46 -2.37 -16.52
CA ARG A 487 -3.51 -2.31 -15.48
C ARG A 487 -2.93 -2.39 -14.08
N GLY A 488 -2.53 -1.24 -13.54
CA GLY A 488 -2.17 -1.11 -12.13
C GLY A 488 -3.40 -1.28 -11.23
N LEU A 489 -3.59 -2.46 -10.63
CA LEU A 489 -4.55 -2.67 -9.55
C LEU A 489 -3.89 -2.54 -8.17
N SER A 490 -4.63 -2.00 -7.20
CA SER A 490 -4.24 -2.09 -5.78
C SER A 490 -4.41 -3.53 -5.27
N VAL A 491 -3.75 -3.88 -4.16
CA VAL A 491 -3.96 -5.19 -3.51
C VAL A 491 -5.42 -5.39 -3.12
N ARG A 492 -6.08 -4.37 -2.56
CA ARG A 492 -7.48 -4.45 -2.15
C ARG A 492 -8.39 -4.73 -3.35
N HIS A 493 -8.23 -3.99 -4.45
CA HIS A 493 -9.07 -4.17 -5.66
C HIS A 493 -8.85 -5.55 -6.28
N LEU A 494 -7.60 -6.01 -6.36
CA LEU A 494 -7.30 -7.35 -6.84
C LEU A 494 -7.90 -8.44 -5.93
N MET A 495 -7.81 -8.29 -4.60
CA MET A 495 -8.45 -9.23 -3.67
C MET A 495 -9.98 -9.22 -3.79
N GLN A 496 -10.61 -8.07 -4.02
CA GLN A 496 -12.05 -7.99 -4.28
C GLN A 496 -12.46 -8.73 -5.56
N LEU A 497 -11.68 -8.59 -6.65
CA LEU A 497 -11.93 -9.31 -7.90
C LEU A 497 -11.69 -10.83 -7.77
N LEU A 498 -10.60 -11.24 -7.12
CA LEU A 498 -10.32 -12.65 -6.83
C LEU A 498 -11.43 -13.27 -5.96
N GLY A 499 -11.86 -12.59 -4.90
CA GLY A 499 -12.98 -13.02 -4.08
C GLY A 499 -14.31 -13.09 -4.84
N SER A 500 -14.55 -12.19 -5.80
CA SER A 500 -15.73 -12.26 -6.67
C SER A 500 -15.70 -13.50 -7.56
N LEU A 501 -14.54 -13.82 -8.15
CA LEU A 501 -14.31 -15.03 -8.93
C LEU A 501 -14.46 -16.31 -8.10
N GLU A 502 -14.04 -16.30 -6.84
CA GLU A 502 -14.20 -17.44 -5.91
C GLU A 502 -15.67 -17.66 -5.51
N VAL A 503 -16.40 -16.60 -5.15
CA VAL A 503 -17.84 -16.69 -4.85
C VAL A 503 -18.64 -17.17 -6.07
N ARG A 504 -18.19 -16.86 -7.30
CA ARG A 504 -18.74 -17.39 -8.56
C ARG A 504 -18.32 -18.85 -8.86
N GLY A 505 -17.47 -19.46 -8.03
CA GLY A 505 -16.99 -20.84 -8.22
C GLY A 505 -16.05 -21.02 -9.42
N LEU A 506 -15.29 -19.99 -9.80
CA LEU A 506 -14.33 -20.04 -10.91
C LEU A 506 -12.91 -20.36 -10.44
N ILE A 507 -12.54 -19.88 -9.25
CA ILE A 507 -11.25 -20.13 -8.61
C ILE A 507 -11.45 -20.59 -7.16
N LYS A 508 -10.43 -21.20 -6.56
CA LYS A 508 -10.31 -21.40 -5.11
C LYS A 508 -9.12 -20.61 -4.59
N LEU A 509 -9.31 -19.83 -3.52
CA LEU A 509 -8.27 -19.17 -2.77
C LEU A 509 -7.92 -19.96 -1.50
N GLN A 510 -6.67 -19.83 -1.07
CA GLN A 510 -6.20 -20.25 0.24
C GLN A 510 -5.09 -19.27 0.66
N ASP A 511 -5.23 -18.66 1.84
CA ASP A 511 -4.29 -17.67 2.36
C ASP A 511 -3.92 -16.55 1.36
N GLY A 512 -4.93 -16.07 0.62
CA GLY A 512 -4.77 -15.02 -0.41
C GLY A 512 -4.08 -15.46 -1.71
N CYS A 513 -3.79 -16.75 -1.87
CA CYS A 513 -3.19 -17.35 -3.06
C CYS A 513 -4.24 -18.15 -3.85
N VAL A 514 -4.21 -18.10 -5.18
CA VAL A 514 -5.07 -18.98 -5.99
C VAL A 514 -4.49 -20.39 -6.05
N VAL A 515 -5.24 -21.39 -5.58
CA VAL A 515 -4.76 -22.78 -5.49
C VAL A 515 -5.34 -23.72 -6.57
N ALA A 516 -6.52 -23.41 -7.12
CA ALA A 516 -7.12 -24.17 -8.23
C ALA A 516 -8.13 -23.32 -9.04
N GLU A 517 -8.41 -23.70 -10.29
CA GLU A 517 -9.70 -23.38 -10.93
C GLU A 517 -10.71 -24.50 -10.62
N HIS A 518 -11.97 -24.16 -10.39
CA HIS A 518 -13.02 -25.16 -10.17
C HIS A 518 -13.46 -25.78 -11.51
N PRO A 519 -13.81 -27.08 -11.58
CA PRO A 519 -14.09 -27.78 -12.84
C PRO A 519 -15.27 -27.23 -13.66
N LYS A 520 -16.15 -26.41 -13.06
CA LYS A 520 -17.18 -25.65 -13.81
C LYS A 520 -16.58 -24.65 -14.82
N SER A 521 -15.30 -24.29 -14.70
CA SER A 521 -14.58 -23.43 -15.66
C SER A 521 -14.22 -24.14 -16.98
N GLN A 522 -14.13 -25.48 -16.99
CA GLN A 522 -13.80 -26.27 -18.19
C GLN A 522 -15.03 -26.61 -19.05
N ALA A 523 -16.23 -26.63 -18.45
CA ALA A 523 -17.49 -26.91 -19.17
C ALA A 523 -18.05 -25.71 -19.96
N CYS A 524 -17.26 -24.64 -20.11
CA CYS A 524 -17.63 -23.41 -20.83
C CYS A 524 -16.59 -23.10 -21.94
N GLN A 525 -16.06 -24.16 -22.57
CA GLN A 525 -15.22 -24.16 -23.76
C GLN A 525 -15.89 -24.95 -24.88
#